data_AF-A0A2X2WPG0-F1
#
_entry.id   AF-A0A2X2WPG0-F1
#
_cell.length_a   1.000
_cell.length_b   1.000
_cell.length_c   1.000
_cell.angle_alpha   90.00
_cell.angle_beta   90.00
_cell.angle_gamma   90.00
#
_symmetry.space_group_name_H-M   'P 1'
#
loop_
_entity.id
_entity.type
_entity.pdbx_description
1 polymer ?
#
loop_
_entity_poly.entity_id
_entity_poly.type
_entity_poly.pdbx_seq_one_letter_code
_entity_poly.pdbx_strand_id
1 'polypeptide(L)' 'MKRLSLAMLTLLACAGAQAASEEVTMNLVTSQGVGQSIGSVTIAETDKGLEFTPRPESAAAG' A
#
# COMPACT_ATOMS: atom_id res chain seq x y z
N MET A 1 -24.14 23.04 -23.71
CA MET A 1 -22.90 23.09 -22.88
C MET A 1 -23.08 22.54 -21.46
N LYS A 2 -24.23 22.68 -20.78
CA LYS A 2 -24.43 22.20 -19.38
C LYS A 2 -24.27 20.68 -19.15
N ARG A 3 -24.62 19.85 -20.14
CA ARG A 3 -24.55 18.37 -20.04
C ARG A 3 -23.12 17.83 -20.06
N LEU A 4 -22.22 18.53 -20.78
CA LEU A 4 -20.80 18.16 -20.87
C LEU A 4 -20.08 18.44 -19.55
N SER A 5 -20.42 19.54 -18.88
CA SER A 5 -19.88 19.85 -17.55
C SER A 5 -20.27 18.82 -16.49
N LEU A 6 -21.51 18.32 -16.54
CA LEU A 6 -21.95 17.27 -15.60
C LEU A 6 -21.23 15.94 -15.86
N ALA A 7 -21.04 15.58 -17.13
CA ALA A 7 -20.30 14.37 -17.53
C ALA A 7 -18.81 14.41 -17.10
N MET A 8 -18.15 15.57 -17.24
CA MET A 8 -16.78 15.75 -16.75
C MET A 8 -16.69 15.59 -15.23
N LEU A 9 -17.64 16.17 -14.49
CA LEU A 9 -17.68 16.06 -13.02
C LEU A 9 -17.80 14.59 -12.57
N THR A 10 -18.64 13.80 -13.25
CA THR A 10 -18.80 12.37 -12.97
C THR A 10 -17.57 11.56 -13.34
N LEU A 11 -16.86 11.91 -14.43
CA LEU A 11 -15.64 11.22 -14.85
C LEU A 11 -14.50 11.44 -13.84
N LEU A 12 -14.37 12.66 -13.31
CA LEU A 12 -13.41 13.02 -12.27
C LEU A 12 -13.63 12.25 -10.96
N ALA A 13 -14.88 11.93 -10.61
CA ALA A 13 -15.20 11.15 -9.42
C ALA A 13 -14.73 9.68 -9.51
N CYS A 14 -14.62 9.11 -10.71
CA CYS A 14 -14.15 7.74 -10.94
C CYS A 14 -12.62 7.61 -11.11
N ALA A 15 -11.90 8.72 -11.23
CA ALA A 15 -10.44 8.72 -11.43
C ALA A 15 -9.64 8.36 -10.15
N GLY A 16 -10.33 8.13 -9.02
CA GLY A 16 -9.73 7.83 -7.72
C GLY A 16 -9.37 6.36 -7.48
N ALA A 17 -9.44 5.48 -8.48
CA ALA A 17 -8.92 4.12 -8.36
C ALA A 17 -7.39 4.13 -8.42
N GLN A 18 -6.76 4.76 -7.42
CA GLN A 18 -5.37 4.53 -7.11
C GLN A 18 -5.29 3.10 -6.57
N ALA A 19 -4.43 2.27 -7.17
CA ALA A 19 -4.16 0.92 -6.64
C ALA A 19 -3.87 1.07 -5.15
N ALA A 20 -4.74 0.52 -4.30
CA ALA A 20 -4.63 0.71 -2.88
C ALA A 20 -3.36 0.01 -2.41
N SER A 21 -2.40 0.82 -1.96
CA SER A 21 -1.14 0.32 -1.42
C SER A 21 -0.92 0.87 -0.02
N GLU A 22 -0.59 -0.01 0.92
CA GLU A 22 -0.29 0.34 2.31
C GLU A 22 1.14 -0.10 2.65
N GLU A 23 1.87 0.75 3.37
CA GLU A 23 3.19 0.41 3.89
C GLU A 23 3.08 0.05 5.37
N VAL A 24 3.46 -1.18 5.71
CA VAL A 24 3.38 -1.71 7.08
C VAL A 24 4.77 -1.89 7.66
N THR A 25 5.06 -1.18 8.75
CA THR A 25 6.31 -1.36 9.51
C THR A 25 6.31 -2.70 10.25
N MET A 26 7.39 -3.46 10.09
CA MET A 26 7.60 -4.75 10.73
C MET A 26 8.55 -4.58 11.92
N ASN A 27 8.12 -5.04 13.09
CA ASN A 27 8.91 -5.02 14.31
C ASN A 27 9.29 -6.44 14.74
N LEU A 28 10.48 -6.60 15.32
CA LEU A 28 10.87 -7.83 16.02
C LEU A 28 9.90 -8.06 17.20
N VAL A 29 9.53 -9.31 17.50
CA VAL A 29 8.68 -9.62 18.66
C VAL A 29 9.38 -10.64 19.55
N THR A 30 9.39 -10.38 20.86
CA THR A 30 9.91 -11.29 21.90
C THR A 30 8.80 -11.63 22.89
N SER A 31 9.08 -12.55 23.82
CA SER A 31 8.16 -12.85 24.94
C SER A 31 7.92 -11.64 25.86
N GLN A 32 8.74 -10.59 25.77
CA GLN A 32 8.60 -9.35 26.55
C GLN A 32 7.77 -8.28 25.82
N GLY A 33 7.48 -8.47 24.52
CA GLY A 33 6.66 -7.56 23.72
C GLY A 33 7.26 -7.21 22.36
N VAL A 34 6.87 -6.03 21.85
CA VAL A 34 7.31 -5.51 20.56
C VAL A 34 8.69 -4.85 20.70
N GLY A 35 9.64 -5.27 19.88
CA GLY A 35 11.01 -4.78 19.79
C GLY A 35 11.22 -3.81 18.62
N GLN A 36 12.45 -3.74 18.13
CA GLN A 36 12.87 -2.79 17.09
C GLN A 36 12.22 -3.04 15.72
N SER A 37 12.12 -1.98 14.91
CA SER A 37 11.84 -2.09 13.48
C SER A 37 12.92 -2.93 12.79
N ILE A 38 12.49 -3.77 11.86
CA ILE A 38 13.37 -4.58 11.00
C ILE A 38 13.13 -4.33 9.51
N GLY A 39 12.26 -3.37 9.18
CA GLY A 39 11.91 -3.00 7.81
C GLY A 39 10.42 -2.77 7.63
N SER A 40 9.98 -2.69 6.38
CA SER A 40 8.58 -2.56 6.01
C SER A 40 8.16 -3.59 4.97
N VAL A 41 6.85 -3.78 4.82
CA VAL A 41 6.25 -4.51 3.72
C VAL A 41 5.24 -3.59 3.06
N THR A 42 5.40 -3.36 1.77
CA THR A 42 4.36 -2.73 0.96
C THR A 42 3.37 -3.80 0.53
N ILE A 43 2.10 -3.57 0.82
CA ILE A 43 0.99 -4.42 0.40
C ILE A 43 0.25 -3.65 -0.68
N ALA A 44 0.14 -4.22 -1.88
CA ALA A 44 -0.56 -3.59 -3.01
C ALA A 44 -1.66 -4.50 -3.54
N GLU A 45 -2.82 -3.92 -3.84
CA GLU A 45 -3.86 -4.61 -4.62
C GLU A 45 -3.44 -4.73 -6.09
N THR A 46 -3.54 -5.94 -6.63
CA THR A 46 -3.29 -6.26 -8.04
C THR A 46 -4.45 -7.07 -8.61
N ASP A 47 -4.51 -7.20 -9.93
CA ASP A 47 -5.49 -8.07 -10.61
C ASP A 47 -5.39 -9.56 -10.21
N LYS A 48 -4.29 -9.96 -9.55
CA LYS A 48 -4.03 -11.32 -9.08
C LYS A 48 -4.20 -11.47 -7.57
N GLY A 49 -4.69 -10.44 -6.88
CA GLY A 49 -4.80 -10.38 -5.42
C GLY A 49 -3.76 -9.45 -4.79
N LEU A 50 -3.45 -9.66 -3.52
CA LEU A 50 -2.50 -8.83 -2.78
C LEU A 50 -1.06 -9.23 -3.09
N GLU A 51 -0.25 -8.26 -3.52
CA GLU A 51 1.20 -8.37 -3.68
C GLU A 51 1.90 -7.84 -2.42
N PHE A 52 2.87 -8.60 -1.92
CA PHE A 52 3.63 -8.26 -0.72
C PHE A 52 5.10 -8.05 -1.10
N THR A 53 5.59 -6.83 -0.95
CA THR A 53 6.95 -6.45 -1.29
C THR A 53 7.73 -6.12 -0.01
N PRO A 54 8.57 -7.05 0.48
CA PRO A 54 9.37 -6.83 1.68
C PRO A 54 10.54 -5.89 1.40
N ARG A 55 10.77 -4.94 2.31
CA ARG A 55 11.90 -4.02 2.30
C ARG A 55 12.62 -4.06 3.65
N PRO A 56 13.68 -4.88 3.78
CA PRO A 56 14.42 -4.97 5.04
C PRO A 56 15.21 -3.68 5.29
N GLU A 57 15.26 -3.23 6.55
CA GLU A 57 16.03 -2.04 6.97
C GLU A 57 17.54 -2.32 6.93
N SER A 58 17.92 -3.59 7.13
CA SER A 58 19.28 -4.09 6.97
C SER A 58 19.25 -5.30 6.03
N ALA A 59 19.94 -5.21 4.89
CA ALA A 59 20.12 -6.31 3.95
C ALA A 59 21.08 -7.36 4.53
N ALA A 60 20.67 -8.07 5.57
CA ALA A 60 21.28 -9.36 5.89
C ALA A 60 20.70 -10.36 4.88
N ALA A 61 21.46 -10.56 3.79
CA ALA A 61 21.13 -11.48 2.72
C ALA A 61 20.94 -12.91 3.25
N GLY A 62 19.84 -13.54 2.86
CA GLY A 62 19.64 -14.99 2.94
C GLY A 62 20.17 -15.69 1.71
#